data_AF-A0A1T1DLR4-F1
#
_entry.id   AF-A0A1T1DLR4-F1
#
_cell.length_a   1.000
_cell.length_b   1.000
_cell.length_c   1.000
_cell.angle_alpha   90.00
_cell.angle_beta   90.00
_cell.angle_gamma   90.00
#
_symmetry.space_group_name_H-M   'P 1'
#
loop_
_entity.id
_entity.type
_entity.pdbx_description
1 polymer ?
#
loop_
_entity_poly.entity_id
_entity_poly.type
_entity_poly.pdbx_seq_one_letter_code
_entity_poly.pdbx_strand_id
1 'polypeptide(L)'
;MSNAVKEALDIQPLVTGGKSVRDVTEDILRPVEAFPTSLWWKAFLLVLTITVVDLGIIGYLTWEGLYILGINNPVAWGFFIVNFVFWIGIGHAGTLISAVLYLFRQEWRTGINRAAEAMTIFAVLTAASNLIIHIGRPWVGYWLFPYPNERGPLWVNFRSPLIWDTFAVSTYLTISLVFWYIGLIPDIAAVRDRSKGEFKRKLYDILALGWVGSNKAWSHLETVAMILAALSTPLVLSVHTIVSFDFAVSILPGWHTTIFPPYFVAGAIFSGFAMVVTLMVIAREVFNLKDYITMKHLENMNKVIMVTGLIVGLAYSTEFFMAWYSGNEYEGFTFVNRAFGPYGWAYFIMFSCNVFSPQVFWWKKLRTNIPVMFIISIIVNIGMWFERYVIVMTTHADFLPSSWDMYIPTVYDFMMLIGTFGIFFTLFLLFCRIMPVIAVAEIKTVMPHKDGGHH
;
A
#
# COMPACT_ATOMS: atom_id res chain seq x y z
N MET A 1 -13.04 -22.75 -17.73
CA MET A 1 -13.07 -24.06 -17.04
C MET A 1 -14.52 -24.36 -16.74
N SER A 2 -15.08 -25.50 -17.19
CA SER A 2 -16.52 -25.77 -16.98
C SER A 2 -16.83 -25.94 -15.50
N ASN A 3 -18.08 -25.65 -15.10
CA ASN A 3 -18.55 -25.79 -13.72
C ASN A 3 -18.27 -27.21 -13.18
N ALA A 4 -18.42 -28.24 -14.02
CA ALA A 4 -18.14 -29.64 -13.66
C ALA A 4 -16.67 -29.88 -13.26
N VAL A 5 -15.70 -29.20 -13.89
CA VAL A 5 -14.29 -29.33 -13.49
C VAL A 5 -14.00 -28.51 -12.23
N LYS A 6 -14.66 -27.35 -12.04
CA LYS A 6 -14.53 -26.56 -10.79
C LYS A 6 -15.10 -27.32 -9.58
N GLU A 7 -16.20 -28.04 -9.80
CA GLU A 7 -16.86 -28.90 -8.82
C GLU A 7 -16.03 -30.17 -8.53
N ALA A 8 -15.42 -30.78 -9.56
CA ALA A 8 -14.49 -31.89 -9.40
C ALA A 8 -13.18 -31.52 -8.66
N LEU A 9 -12.79 -30.24 -8.67
CA LEU A 9 -11.62 -29.71 -7.96
C LEU A 9 -11.95 -29.10 -6.58
N ASP A 10 -13.20 -29.23 -6.08
CA ASP A 10 -13.68 -28.65 -4.81
C ASP A 10 -13.35 -27.13 -4.69
N ILE A 11 -13.49 -26.41 -5.81
CA ILE A 11 -13.23 -24.97 -5.85
C ILE A 11 -14.42 -24.26 -5.21
N GLN A 12 -14.24 -23.84 -3.96
CA GLN A 12 -15.22 -23.03 -3.24
C GLN A 12 -15.66 -21.81 -4.06
N PRO A 13 -16.96 -21.49 -4.11
CA PRO A 13 -17.47 -20.38 -4.88
C PRO A 13 -16.94 -19.04 -4.33
N LEU A 14 -16.55 -18.14 -5.24
CA LEU A 14 -16.07 -16.80 -4.89
C LEU A 14 -17.22 -15.83 -4.56
N VAL A 15 -18.44 -16.13 -5.04
CA VAL A 15 -19.66 -15.41 -4.69
C VAL A 15 -20.62 -16.40 -4.02
N THR A 16 -21.06 -16.10 -2.80
CA THR A 16 -21.97 -16.97 -2.04
C THR A 16 -23.40 -16.45 -2.02
N GLY A 17 -24.33 -17.22 -1.46
CA GLY A 17 -25.72 -16.77 -1.25
C GLY A 17 -26.62 -16.84 -2.49
N GLY A 18 -26.21 -17.51 -3.56
CA GLY A 18 -27.07 -17.74 -4.75
C GLY A 18 -27.49 -16.46 -5.47
N LYS A 19 -26.67 -15.40 -5.38
CA LYS A 19 -26.94 -14.05 -5.89
C LYS A 19 -27.11 -14.04 -7.42
N SER A 20 -28.04 -13.21 -7.91
CA SER A 20 -28.19 -12.89 -9.32
C SER A 20 -27.33 -11.69 -9.74
N VAL A 21 -27.15 -11.48 -11.05
CA VAL A 21 -26.41 -10.32 -11.60
C VAL A 21 -26.99 -8.98 -11.13
N ARG A 22 -28.32 -8.94 -10.92
CA ARG A 22 -29.02 -7.78 -10.36
C ARG A 22 -28.65 -7.57 -8.90
N ASP A 23 -28.65 -8.63 -8.08
CA ASP A 23 -28.33 -8.56 -6.66
C ASP A 23 -26.91 -8.04 -6.42
N VAL A 24 -25.94 -8.47 -7.25
CA VAL A 24 -24.55 -7.96 -7.23
C VAL A 24 -24.51 -6.45 -7.40
N THR A 25 -25.24 -5.95 -8.41
CA THR A 25 -25.29 -4.52 -8.69
C THR A 25 -25.99 -3.78 -7.55
N GLU A 26 -27.06 -4.35 -7.00
CA GLU A 26 -27.81 -3.75 -5.90
C GLU A 26 -26.98 -3.65 -4.61
N ASP A 27 -26.39 -4.74 -4.18
CA ASP A 27 -25.65 -4.81 -2.93
C ASP A 27 -24.36 -3.97 -2.97
N ILE A 28 -23.60 -4.00 -4.08
CA ILE A 28 -22.32 -3.26 -4.19
C ILE A 28 -22.55 -1.75 -4.33
N LEU A 29 -23.60 -1.32 -5.03
CA LEU A 29 -23.89 0.11 -5.23
C LEU A 29 -24.71 0.73 -4.08
N ARG A 30 -25.35 -0.08 -3.22
CA ARG A 30 -26.14 0.41 -2.08
C ARG A 30 -25.35 1.35 -1.16
N PRO A 31 -24.08 1.09 -0.78
CA PRO A 31 -23.28 2.03 0.01
C PRO A 31 -22.98 3.37 -0.69
N VAL A 32 -23.01 3.42 -2.03
CA VAL A 32 -22.80 4.63 -2.84
C VAL A 32 -24.12 5.39 -3.03
N GLU A 33 -25.26 4.71 -3.02
CA GLU A 33 -26.57 5.35 -3.15
C GLU A 33 -27.14 5.85 -1.82
N ALA A 34 -26.99 5.07 -0.74
CA ALA A 34 -27.57 5.36 0.57
C ALA A 34 -26.93 6.58 1.24
N PHE A 35 -27.66 7.31 2.09
CA PHE A 35 -27.07 8.40 2.86
C PHE A 35 -26.05 7.85 3.88
N PRO A 36 -24.91 8.54 4.16
CA PRO A 36 -23.92 8.03 5.11
C PRO A 36 -24.51 7.79 6.50
N THR A 37 -24.12 6.69 7.12
CA THR A 37 -24.54 6.37 8.49
C THR A 37 -23.87 7.31 9.50
N SER A 38 -24.44 7.42 10.71
CA SER A 38 -23.82 8.19 11.80
C SER A 38 -22.41 7.68 12.14
N LEU A 39 -22.17 6.37 12.03
CA LEU A 39 -20.84 5.78 12.24
C LEU A 39 -19.84 6.29 11.20
N TRP A 40 -20.22 6.35 9.92
CA TRP A 40 -19.36 6.90 8.87
C TRP A 40 -19.02 8.37 9.15
N TRP A 41 -19.99 9.20 9.53
CA TRP A 41 -19.74 10.60 9.87
C TRP A 41 -18.80 10.77 11.06
N LYS A 42 -18.98 9.98 12.13
CA LYS A 42 -18.08 10.02 13.29
C LYS A 42 -16.65 9.63 12.92
N ALA A 43 -16.49 8.54 12.16
CA ALA A 43 -15.18 8.10 11.68
C ALA A 43 -14.54 9.13 10.76
N PHE A 44 -15.30 9.65 9.79
CA PHE A 44 -14.85 10.66 8.84
C PHE A 44 -14.42 11.96 9.52
N LEU A 45 -15.24 12.49 10.43
CA LEU A 45 -14.90 13.71 11.18
C LEU A 45 -13.66 13.53 12.06
N LEU A 46 -13.49 12.35 12.67
CA LEU A 46 -12.30 12.03 13.45
C LEU A 46 -11.04 12.06 12.58
N VAL A 47 -11.01 11.31 11.47
CA VAL A 47 -9.83 11.25 10.60
C VAL A 47 -9.58 12.56 9.85
N LEU A 48 -10.64 13.30 9.52
CA LEU A 48 -10.54 14.63 8.95
C LEU A 48 -9.92 15.61 9.94
N THR A 49 -10.30 15.53 11.22
CA THR A 49 -9.69 16.37 12.27
C THR A 49 -8.19 16.07 12.40
N ILE A 50 -7.81 14.79 12.41
CA ILE A 50 -6.41 14.38 12.42
C ILE A 50 -5.67 14.94 11.19
N THR A 51 -6.28 14.86 10.00
CA THR A 51 -5.70 15.40 8.76
C THR A 51 -5.53 16.92 8.81
N VAL A 52 -6.51 17.65 9.32
CA VAL A 52 -6.43 19.12 9.45
C VAL A 52 -5.35 19.52 10.44
N VAL A 53 -5.22 18.80 11.55
CA VAL A 53 -4.13 18.99 12.52
C VAL A 53 -2.77 18.73 11.86
N ASP A 54 -2.63 17.65 11.09
CA ASP A 54 -1.40 17.33 10.36
C ASP A 54 -1.02 18.44 9.37
N LEU A 55 -1.97 18.92 8.56
CA LEU A 55 -1.74 20.05 7.65
C LEU A 55 -1.31 21.32 8.41
N GLY A 56 -1.86 21.56 9.61
CA GLY A 56 -1.43 22.64 10.48
C GLY A 56 0.02 22.47 10.97
N ILE A 57 0.42 21.26 11.35
CA ILE A 57 1.79 20.93 11.75
C ILE A 57 2.76 21.07 10.59
N ILE A 58 2.38 20.61 9.39
CA ILE A 58 3.18 20.78 8.17
C ILE A 58 3.39 22.27 7.86
N GLY A 59 2.34 23.09 8.03
CA GLY A 59 2.43 24.54 7.91
C GLY A 59 3.40 25.15 8.93
N TYR A 60 3.29 24.75 10.20
CA TYR A 60 4.18 25.19 11.26
C TYR A 60 5.64 24.76 11.04
N LEU A 61 5.87 23.51 10.64
CA LEU A 61 7.18 22.97 10.28
C LEU A 61 7.79 23.71 9.09
N THR A 62 7.00 24.08 8.09
CA THR A 62 7.48 24.85 6.94
C THR A 62 7.87 26.28 7.32
N TRP A 63 7.20 26.85 8.33
CA TRP A 63 7.46 28.19 8.84
C TRP A 63 8.68 28.27 9.77
N GLU A 64 8.74 27.39 10.79
CA GLU A 64 9.83 27.36 11.76
C GLU A 64 11.07 26.66 11.20
N GLY A 65 10.89 25.54 10.50
CA GLY A 65 11.95 24.70 9.97
C GLY A 65 12.01 23.31 10.61
N LEU A 66 12.86 22.45 10.06
CA LEU A 66 12.95 21.03 10.44
C LEU A 66 13.48 20.78 11.86
N TYR A 67 14.07 21.81 12.51
CA TYR A 67 14.68 21.68 13.83
C TYR A 67 13.66 21.37 14.94
N ILE A 68 12.36 21.57 14.69
CA ILE A 68 11.30 21.20 15.65
C ILE A 68 11.15 19.68 15.82
N LEU A 69 11.73 18.90 14.91
CA LEU A 69 11.74 17.44 14.92
C LEU A 69 12.96 16.91 15.68
N GLY A 70 12.93 15.62 16.01
CA GLY A 70 14.01 14.95 16.72
C GLY A 70 15.25 14.63 15.87
N ILE A 71 15.28 15.06 14.60
CA ILE A 71 16.39 14.76 13.68
C ILE A 71 17.67 15.47 14.14
N ASN A 72 18.80 14.78 13.97
CA ASN A 72 20.12 15.30 14.27
C ASN A 72 21.06 15.02 13.07
N ASN A 73 22.34 15.40 13.17
CA ASN A 73 23.26 15.22 12.05
C ASN A 73 23.48 13.73 11.70
N PRO A 74 23.64 12.80 12.66
CA PRO A 74 23.81 11.38 12.35
C PRO A 74 22.52 10.74 11.80
N VAL A 75 21.38 11.05 12.42
CA VAL A 75 20.05 10.56 12.05
C VAL A 75 19.23 11.69 11.43
N ALA A 76 19.63 12.11 10.23
CA ALA A 76 19.02 13.24 9.53
C ALA A 76 17.64 12.93 8.92
N TRP A 77 17.32 11.65 8.75
CA TRP A 77 16.09 11.22 8.06
C TRP A 77 14.90 10.98 8.98
N GLY A 78 15.15 10.48 10.21
CA GLY A 78 14.13 10.30 11.25
C GLY A 78 12.84 9.62 10.77
N PHE A 79 11.70 10.08 11.30
CA PHE A 79 10.39 9.53 10.97
C PHE A 79 9.93 9.78 9.53
N PHE A 80 10.43 10.81 8.84
CA PHE A 80 10.01 11.12 7.48
C PHE A 80 10.25 9.96 6.53
N ILE A 81 11.48 9.47 6.48
CA ILE A 81 11.84 8.39 5.57
C ILE A 81 11.23 7.07 6.05
N VAL A 82 11.15 6.83 7.36
CA VAL A 82 10.44 5.65 7.90
C VAL A 82 9.00 5.61 7.40
N ASN A 83 8.27 6.72 7.51
CA ASN A 83 6.88 6.84 7.08
C ASN A 83 6.76 6.77 5.55
N PHE A 84 7.64 7.43 4.82
CA PHE A 84 7.68 7.37 3.36
C PHE A 84 7.83 5.92 2.86
N VAL A 85 8.84 5.20 3.34
CA VAL A 85 9.09 3.81 2.92
C VAL A 85 7.98 2.87 3.38
N PHE A 86 7.38 3.13 4.55
CA PHE A 86 6.22 2.38 5.04
C PHE A 86 5.00 2.56 4.13
N TRP A 87 4.64 3.80 3.81
CA TRP A 87 3.45 4.10 2.98
C TRP A 87 3.64 3.67 1.52
N ILE A 88 4.82 3.87 0.94
CA ILE A 88 5.09 3.36 -0.42
C ILE A 88 5.05 1.82 -0.42
N GLY A 89 5.57 1.18 0.64
CA GLY A 89 5.47 -0.26 0.89
C GLY A 89 4.03 -0.77 0.88
N ILE A 90 3.15 -0.15 1.67
CA ILE A 90 1.71 -0.46 1.70
C ILE A 90 1.10 -0.35 0.30
N GLY A 91 1.48 0.69 -0.45
CA GLY A 91 0.95 0.95 -1.79
C GLY A 91 1.17 -0.21 -2.76
N HIS A 92 2.27 -0.94 -2.66
CA HIS A 92 2.63 -2.00 -3.62
C HIS A 92 1.67 -3.19 -3.66
N ALA A 93 1.06 -3.56 -2.52
CA ALA A 93 0.17 -4.71 -2.49
C ALA A 93 -1.07 -4.51 -3.37
N GLY A 94 -1.60 -3.29 -3.46
CA GLY A 94 -2.77 -3.03 -4.28
C GLY A 94 -2.53 -3.25 -5.76
N THR A 95 -1.42 -2.73 -6.28
CA THR A 95 -0.98 -2.99 -7.66
C THR A 95 -0.55 -4.43 -7.91
N LEU A 96 -0.03 -5.14 -6.91
CA LEU A 96 0.23 -6.58 -7.05
C LEU A 96 -1.09 -7.35 -7.20
N ILE A 97 -2.09 -7.03 -6.38
CA ILE A 97 -3.43 -7.63 -6.44
C ILE A 97 -4.10 -7.35 -7.78
N SER A 98 -3.98 -6.14 -8.32
CA SER A 98 -4.65 -5.78 -9.57
C SER A 98 -3.89 -6.17 -10.83
N ALA A 99 -2.55 -6.18 -10.82
CA ALA A 99 -1.73 -6.50 -11.98
C ALA A 99 -1.20 -7.93 -11.97
N VAL A 100 -0.47 -8.33 -10.92
CA VAL A 100 0.22 -9.64 -10.88
C VAL A 100 -0.79 -10.77 -10.82
N LEU A 101 -1.80 -10.68 -9.95
CA LEU A 101 -2.86 -11.69 -9.89
C LEU A 101 -3.72 -11.70 -11.18
N TYR A 102 -3.84 -10.58 -11.89
CA TYR A 102 -4.49 -10.53 -13.19
C TYR A 102 -3.70 -11.34 -14.23
N LEU A 103 -2.38 -11.16 -14.29
CA LEU A 103 -1.50 -11.94 -15.18
C LEU A 103 -1.53 -13.44 -14.86
N PHE A 104 -1.57 -13.82 -13.59
CA PHE A 104 -1.75 -15.20 -13.15
C PHE A 104 -3.19 -15.73 -13.27
N ARG A 105 -4.10 -14.94 -13.84
CA ARG A 105 -5.52 -15.27 -14.04
C ARG A 105 -6.21 -15.77 -12.75
N GLN A 106 -5.86 -15.17 -11.63
CA GLN A 106 -6.42 -15.54 -10.33
C GLN A 106 -7.77 -14.84 -10.13
N GLU A 107 -8.87 -15.60 -10.28
CA GLU A 107 -10.25 -15.09 -10.21
C GLU A 107 -10.60 -14.45 -8.85
N TRP A 108 -9.96 -14.89 -7.75
CA TRP A 108 -10.23 -14.40 -6.39
C TRP A 108 -9.80 -12.94 -6.17
N ARG A 109 -9.05 -12.31 -7.08
CA ARG A 109 -8.71 -10.89 -6.94
C ARG A 109 -9.93 -9.97 -7.11
N THR A 110 -10.98 -10.44 -7.81
CA THR A 110 -12.13 -9.61 -8.23
C THR A 110 -12.95 -9.05 -7.06
N GLY A 111 -12.96 -9.73 -5.92
CA GLY A 111 -13.61 -9.27 -4.69
C GLY A 111 -12.86 -8.17 -3.92
N ILE A 112 -11.61 -7.88 -4.29
CA ILE A 112 -10.72 -7.00 -3.51
C ILE A 112 -9.96 -5.97 -4.36
N ASN A 113 -9.87 -6.15 -5.68
CA ASN A 113 -9.03 -5.36 -6.56
C ASN A 113 -9.26 -3.85 -6.43
N ARG A 114 -10.52 -3.39 -6.43
CA ARG A 114 -10.83 -1.96 -6.50
C ARG A 114 -10.44 -1.22 -5.23
N ALA A 115 -10.72 -1.82 -4.07
CA ALA A 115 -10.30 -1.27 -2.80
C ALA A 115 -8.77 -1.31 -2.64
N ALA A 116 -8.12 -2.34 -3.17
CA ALA A 116 -6.68 -2.48 -3.13
C ALA A 116 -5.99 -1.43 -4.03
N GLU A 117 -6.49 -1.19 -5.24
CA GLU A 117 -6.02 -0.13 -6.14
C GLU A 117 -6.21 1.28 -5.53
N ALA A 118 -7.36 1.54 -4.90
CA ALA A 118 -7.61 2.79 -4.20
C ALA A 118 -6.65 2.97 -3.01
N MET A 119 -6.40 1.91 -2.25
CA MET A 119 -5.38 1.89 -1.19
C MET A 119 -4.00 2.27 -1.74
N THR A 120 -3.59 1.74 -2.91
CA THR A 120 -2.32 2.13 -3.54
C THR A 120 -2.24 3.63 -3.74
N ILE A 121 -3.24 4.23 -4.39
CA ILE A 121 -3.19 5.65 -4.74
C ILE A 121 -3.09 6.52 -3.49
N PHE A 122 -3.89 6.23 -2.46
CA PHE A 122 -3.89 7.03 -1.24
C PHE A 122 -2.63 6.82 -0.41
N ALA A 123 -2.09 5.59 -0.38
CA ALA A 123 -0.81 5.31 0.26
C ALA A 123 0.34 6.03 -0.45
N VAL A 124 0.36 6.04 -1.78
CA VAL A 124 1.39 6.76 -2.57
C VAL A 124 1.29 8.27 -2.38
N LEU A 125 0.09 8.85 -2.33
CA LEU A 125 -0.10 10.27 -2.02
C LEU A 125 0.41 10.62 -0.61
N THR A 126 0.18 9.74 0.35
CA THR A 126 0.66 9.89 1.73
C THR A 126 2.19 9.71 1.82
N ALA A 127 2.77 8.81 1.03
CA ALA A 127 4.22 8.67 0.93
C ALA A 127 4.84 9.94 0.31
N ALA A 128 4.27 10.43 -0.79
CA ALA A 128 4.76 11.61 -1.50
C ALA A 128 4.72 12.87 -0.64
N SER A 129 3.76 13.03 0.27
CA SER A 129 3.76 14.17 1.20
C SER A 129 5.00 14.17 2.09
N ASN A 130 5.38 13.01 2.66
CA ASN A 130 6.60 12.87 3.47
C ASN A 130 7.86 13.20 2.65
N LEU A 131 7.91 12.78 1.38
CA LEU A 131 9.02 13.07 0.48
C LEU A 131 9.14 14.58 0.16
N ILE A 132 8.02 15.29 0.00
CA ILE A 132 8.07 16.73 -0.28
C ILE A 132 8.47 17.53 0.97
N ILE A 133 7.97 17.13 2.14
CA ILE A 133 8.14 17.92 3.37
C ILE A 133 9.56 17.78 3.94
N HIS A 134 10.21 16.61 3.77
CA HIS A 134 11.53 16.37 4.35
C HIS A 134 12.68 17.19 3.74
N ILE A 135 12.51 17.78 2.55
CA ILE A 135 13.61 18.49 1.85
C ILE A 135 13.97 19.85 2.48
N GLY A 136 13.25 20.27 3.53
CA GLY A 136 13.48 21.51 4.28
C GLY A 136 13.06 22.80 3.55
N ARG A 137 13.15 22.82 2.21
CA ARG A 137 12.67 23.92 1.35
C ARG A 137 11.65 23.40 0.32
N PRO A 138 10.45 22.99 0.74
CA PRO A 138 9.46 22.36 -0.14
C PRO A 138 9.10 23.21 -1.37
N TRP A 139 9.12 24.55 -1.26
CA TRP A 139 8.79 25.47 -2.36
C TRP A 139 9.76 25.42 -3.55
N VAL A 140 10.97 24.87 -3.40
CA VAL A 140 11.90 24.62 -4.51
C VAL A 140 11.95 23.17 -4.98
N GLY A 141 11.02 22.31 -4.50
CA GLY A 141 10.96 20.89 -4.88
C GLY A 141 10.84 20.65 -6.39
N TYR A 142 10.34 21.63 -7.15
CA TYR A 142 10.29 21.56 -8.62
C TYR A 142 11.68 21.45 -9.28
N TRP A 143 12.77 21.76 -8.58
CA TRP A 143 14.14 21.55 -9.06
C TRP A 143 14.56 20.08 -9.15
N LEU A 144 13.77 19.15 -8.59
CA LEU A 144 14.01 17.71 -8.74
C LEU A 144 13.67 17.21 -10.16
N PHE A 145 12.89 17.98 -10.94
CA PHE A 145 12.52 17.61 -12.30
C PHE A 145 13.51 18.19 -13.33
N PRO A 146 13.83 17.44 -14.40
CA PRO A 146 14.66 17.94 -15.49
C PRO A 146 13.81 18.80 -16.43
N TYR A 147 13.82 20.12 -16.22
CA TYR A 147 13.18 21.08 -17.11
C TYR A 147 14.18 22.13 -17.62
N PRO A 148 14.04 22.58 -18.89
CA PRO A 148 14.82 23.72 -19.39
C PRO A 148 14.57 24.96 -18.54
N ASN A 149 15.64 25.68 -18.16
CA ASN A 149 15.55 26.83 -17.26
C ASN A 149 16.48 27.97 -17.69
N GLU A 150 16.28 29.18 -17.15
CA GLU A 150 17.09 30.35 -17.50
C GLU A 150 18.50 30.34 -16.87
N ARG A 151 18.86 29.32 -16.09
CA ARG A 151 20.13 29.22 -15.35
C ARG A 151 21.24 28.54 -16.18
N GLY A 152 21.16 28.63 -17.51
CA GLY A 152 22.13 28.03 -18.44
C GLY A 152 21.97 26.50 -18.55
N PRO A 153 23.07 25.72 -18.65
CA PRO A 153 23.01 24.27 -18.81
C PRO A 153 22.80 23.52 -17.48
N LEU A 154 22.12 24.14 -16.51
CA LEU A 154 21.90 23.55 -15.19
C LEU A 154 20.84 22.44 -15.28
N TRP A 155 21.21 21.22 -14.88
CA TRP A 155 20.34 20.05 -14.83
C TRP A 155 20.49 19.30 -13.50
N VAL A 156 19.53 18.42 -13.22
CA VAL A 156 19.60 17.48 -12.09
C VAL A 156 20.70 16.44 -12.31
N ASN A 157 21.23 15.90 -11.22
CA ASN A 157 22.11 14.74 -11.30
C ASN A 157 21.26 13.46 -11.39
N PHE A 158 21.59 12.57 -12.32
CA PHE A 158 20.87 11.29 -12.50
C PHE A 158 21.57 10.11 -11.80
N ARG A 159 22.44 10.39 -10.82
CA ARG A 159 23.20 9.38 -10.08
C ARG A 159 22.66 9.15 -8.67
N SER A 160 21.95 10.14 -8.12
CA SER A 160 21.35 10.04 -6.80
C SER A 160 20.09 9.17 -6.84
N PRO A 161 19.99 8.14 -6.00
CA PRO A 161 18.77 7.35 -5.83
C PRO A 161 17.53 8.20 -5.48
N LEU A 162 17.68 9.31 -4.74
CA LEU A 162 16.58 10.24 -4.44
C LEU A 162 15.95 10.90 -5.68
N ILE A 163 16.74 11.11 -6.73
CA ILE A 163 16.22 11.60 -8.02
C ILE A 163 15.49 10.46 -8.73
N TRP A 164 16.00 9.24 -8.69
CA TRP A 164 15.31 8.07 -9.22
C TRP A 164 13.97 7.86 -8.49
N ASP A 165 13.93 8.08 -7.18
CA ASP A 165 12.71 7.99 -6.38
C ASP A 165 11.65 9.01 -6.82
N THR A 166 12.06 10.25 -7.10
CA THR A 166 11.17 11.28 -7.66
C THR A 166 10.49 10.79 -8.96
N PHE A 167 11.23 10.12 -9.85
CA PHE A 167 10.65 9.51 -11.06
C PHE A 167 9.84 8.25 -10.75
N ALA A 168 10.31 7.39 -9.86
CA ALA A 168 9.64 6.15 -9.50
C ALA A 168 8.26 6.42 -8.89
N VAL A 169 8.18 7.29 -7.89
CA VAL A 169 6.92 7.65 -7.22
C VAL A 169 5.96 8.37 -8.18
N SER A 170 6.46 9.32 -8.99
CA SER A 170 5.59 10.05 -9.94
C SER A 170 5.05 9.17 -11.06
N THR A 171 5.88 8.30 -11.65
CA THR A 171 5.44 7.33 -12.66
C THR A 171 4.51 6.27 -12.05
N TYR A 172 4.82 5.79 -10.85
CA TYR A 172 3.99 4.83 -10.13
C TYR A 172 2.60 5.38 -9.81
N LEU A 173 2.52 6.62 -9.29
CA LEU A 173 1.26 7.29 -9.04
C LEU A 173 0.45 7.46 -10.32
N THR A 174 1.10 7.92 -11.40
CA THR A 174 0.44 8.17 -12.69
C THR A 174 -0.14 6.89 -13.27
N ILE A 175 0.67 5.83 -13.35
CA ILE A 175 0.24 4.54 -13.91
C ILE A 175 -0.84 3.89 -13.04
N SER A 176 -0.70 3.94 -11.71
CA SER A 176 -1.72 3.41 -10.78
C SER A 176 -3.04 4.16 -10.91
N LEU A 177 -3.01 5.49 -11.03
CA LEU A 177 -4.21 6.31 -11.20
C LEU A 177 -4.90 6.04 -12.54
N VAL A 178 -4.14 5.94 -13.63
CA VAL A 178 -4.68 5.62 -14.96
C VAL A 178 -5.26 4.20 -14.97
N PHE A 179 -4.55 3.22 -14.40
CA PHE A 179 -5.00 1.83 -14.36
C PHE A 179 -6.29 1.66 -13.55
N TRP A 180 -6.33 2.24 -12.35
CA TRP A 180 -7.51 2.25 -11.49
C TRP A 180 -8.70 2.96 -12.15
N TYR A 181 -8.47 4.15 -12.73
CA TYR A 181 -9.52 4.94 -13.37
C TYR A 181 -10.12 4.22 -14.58
N ILE A 182 -9.28 3.64 -15.46
CA ILE A 182 -9.75 2.87 -16.62
C ILE A 182 -10.58 1.66 -16.15
N GLY A 183 -10.11 0.96 -15.12
CA GLY A 183 -10.85 -0.15 -14.53
C GLY A 183 -12.21 0.28 -13.97
N LEU A 184 -12.32 1.51 -13.43
CA LEU A 184 -13.55 2.06 -12.85
C LEU A 184 -14.58 2.51 -13.87
N ILE A 185 -14.22 2.77 -15.13
CA ILE A 185 -15.14 3.34 -16.14
C ILE A 185 -16.48 2.58 -16.22
N PRO A 186 -16.53 1.23 -16.31
CA PRO A 186 -17.79 0.49 -16.34
C PRO A 186 -18.58 0.57 -15.03
N ASP A 187 -17.88 0.62 -13.90
CA ASP A 187 -18.50 0.70 -12.57
C ASP A 187 -19.12 2.10 -12.35
N ILE A 188 -18.42 3.16 -12.78
CA ILE A 188 -18.91 4.55 -12.77
C ILE A 188 -20.16 4.69 -13.66
N ALA A 189 -20.17 4.05 -14.83
CA ALA A 189 -21.34 4.01 -15.70
C ALA A 189 -22.54 3.34 -15.01
N ALA A 190 -22.33 2.25 -14.27
CA ALA A 190 -23.39 1.62 -13.49
C ALA A 190 -23.93 2.53 -12.38
N VAL A 191 -23.07 3.34 -11.74
CA VAL A 191 -23.49 4.34 -10.76
C VAL A 191 -24.27 5.48 -11.43
N ARG A 192 -23.82 5.97 -12.60
CA ARG A 192 -24.51 7.00 -13.39
C ARG A 192 -25.95 6.58 -13.67
N ASP A 193 -26.15 5.36 -14.17
CA ASP A 193 -27.45 4.87 -14.63
C ASP A 193 -28.44 4.67 -13.48
N ARG A 194 -27.94 4.53 -12.24
CA ARG A 194 -28.76 4.42 -11.02
C ARG A 194 -28.88 5.71 -10.21
N SER A 195 -28.06 6.71 -10.51
CA SER A 195 -27.99 7.95 -9.74
C SER A 195 -29.29 8.73 -9.84
N LYS A 196 -29.88 9.04 -8.67
CA LYS A 196 -31.03 9.94 -8.56
C LYS A 196 -30.55 11.39 -8.48
N GLY A 197 -31.12 12.25 -9.31
CA GLY A 197 -30.82 13.69 -9.37
C GLY A 197 -29.88 14.07 -10.52
N GLU A 198 -30.22 15.15 -11.22
CA GLU A 198 -29.54 15.56 -12.45
C GLU A 198 -28.07 15.90 -12.25
N PHE A 199 -27.71 16.54 -11.13
CA PHE A 199 -26.33 16.93 -10.85
C PHE A 199 -25.40 15.72 -10.68
N LYS A 200 -25.78 14.76 -9.82
CA LYS A 200 -24.99 13.55 -9.59
C LYS A 200 -24.86 12.73 -10.88
N ARG A 201 -25.96 12.58 -11.62
CA ARG A 201 -25.95 11.87 -12.90
C ARG A 201 -25.02 12.54 -13.91
N LYS A 202 -25.05 13.87 -14.06
CA LYS A 202 -24.13 14.60 -14.95
C LYS A 202 -22.67 14.41 -14.53
N LEU A 203 -22.36 14.46 -13.23
CA LEU A 203 -21.00 14.24 -12.73
C LEU A 203 -20.50 12.83 -13.10
N TYR A 204 -21.28 11.79 -12.80
CA TYR A 204 -20.91 10.42 -13.15
C TYR A 204 -20.90 10.17 -14.67
N ASP A 205 -21.68 10.91 -15.46
CA ASP A 205 -21.64 10.82 -16.93
C ASP A 205 -20.33 11.37 -17.51
N ILE A 206 -19.85 12.50 -16.98
CA ILE A 206 -18.53 13.05 -17.32
C ILE A 206 -17.43 12.04 -16.94
N LEU A 207 -17.49 11.49 -15.73
CA LEU A 207 -16.50 10.51 -15.24
C LEU A 207 -16.58 9.16 -15.98
N ALA A 208 -17.75 8.76 -16.49
CA ALA A 208 -17.92 7.54 -17.28
C ALA A 208 -17.39 7.66 -18.71
N LEU A 209 -17.00 8.87 -19.16
CA LEU A 209 -16.52 9.15 -20.52
C LEU A 209 -17.46 8.61 -21.62
N GLY A 210 -18.78 8.67 -21.38
CA GLY A 210 -19.78 8.16 -22.31
C GLY A 210 -19.77 6.63 -22.50
N TRP A 211 -19.34 5.87 -21.50
CA TRP A 211 -19.35 4.40 -21.56
C TRP A 211 -20.75 3.83 -21.80
N VAL A 212 -20.87 3.02 -22.85
CA VAL A 212 -22.12 2.35 -23.29
C VAL A 212 -22.06 0.82 -23.21
N GLY A 213 -20.90 0.25 -22.90
CA GLY A 213 -20.73 -1.21 -22.77
C GLY A 213 -20.83 -2.01 -24.07
N SER A 214 -20.47 -1.42 -25.23
CA SER A 214 -20.44 -2.14 -26.52
C SER A 214 -19.34 -3.21 -26.56
N ASN A 215 -19.50 -4.24 -27.40
CA ASN A 215 -18.48 -5.29 -27.56
C ASN A 215 -17.10 -4.74 -27.91
N LYS A 216 -17.03 -3.69 -28.74
CA LYS A 216 -15.76 -3.02 -29.09
C LYS A 216 -15.14 -2.35 -27.85
N ALA A 217 -15.94 -1.69 -27.03
CA ALA A 217 -15.48 -1.03 -25.81
C ALA A 217 -14.92 -2.06 -24.80
N TRP A 218 -15.59 -3.19 -24.62
CA TRP A 218 -15.10 -4.29 -23.77
C TRP A 218 -13.79 -4.89 -24.27
N SER A 219 -13.69 -5.19 -25.57
CA SER A 219 -12.45 -5.73 -26.16
C SER A 219 -11.26 -4.78 -25.98
N HIS A 220 -11.47 -3.47 -26.17
CA HIS A 220 -10.43 -2.48 -25.92
C HIS A 220 -10.08 -2.35 -24.43
N LEU A 221 -11.08 -2.35 -23.54
CA LEU A 221 -10.86 -2.29 -22.08
C LEU A 221 -10.02 -3.47 -21.60
N GLU A 222 -10.35 -4.69 -22.02
CA GLU A 222 -9.59 -5.90 -21.66
C GLU A 222 -8.16 -5.85 -22.19
N THR A 223 -7.97 -5.40 -23.44
CA THR A 223 -6.64 -5.26 -24.04
C THR A 223 -5.79 -4.24 -23.28
N VAL A 224 -6.37 -3.07 -22.96
CA VAL A 224 -5.67 -2.02 -22.20
C VAL A 224 -5.38 -2.47 -20.77
N ALA A 225 -6.33 -3.13 -20.10
CA ALA A 225 -6.12 -3.67 -18.76
C ALA A 225 -4.98 -4.70 -18.73
N MET A 226 -4.89 -5.57 -19.74
CA MET A 226 -3.78 -6.52 -19.87
C MET A 226 -2.43 -5.82 -20.06
N ILE A 227 -2.36 -4.82 -20.95
CA ILE A 227 -1.12 -4.05 -21.19
C ILE A 227 -0.70 -3.32 -19.91
N LEU A 228 -1.64 -2.64 -19.24
CA LEU A 228 -1.36 -1.93 -17.99
C LEU A 228 -0.94 -2.89 -16.87
N ALA A 229 -1.54 -4.07 -16.76
CA ALA A 229 -1.11 -5.09 -15.81
C ALA A 229 0.32 -5.60 -16.12
N ALA A 230 0.64 -5.80 -17.39
CA ALA A 230 1.97 -6.21 -17.84
C ALA A 230 3.03 -5.13 -17.57
N LEU A 231 2.70 -3.85 -17.76
CA LEU A 231 3.60 -2.72 -17.47
C LEU A 231 3.73 -2.44 -15.96
N SER A 232 2.63 -2.57 -15.20
CA SER A 232 2.62 -2.30 -13.77
C SER A 232 3.40 -3.35 -12.98
N THR A 233 3.50 -4.59 -13.46
CA THR A 233 4.21 -5.66 -12.74
C THR A 233 5.71 -5.37 -12.57
N PRO A 234 6.49 -5.09 -13.64
CA PRO A 234 7.87 -4.63 -13.49
C PRO A 234 8.00 -3.33 -12.70
N LEU A 235 7.05 -2.41 -12.88
CA LEU A 235 7.05 -1.13 -12.18
C LEU A 235 6.94 -1.30 -10.66
N VAL A 236 6.07 -2.19 -10.18
CA VAL A 236 5.93 -2.48 -8.75
C VAL A 236 7.23 -3.01 -8.16
N LEU A 237 7.92 -3.90 -8.89
CA LEU A 237 9.21 -4.44 -8.45
C LEU A 237 10.31 -3.37 -8.49
N SER A 238 10.34 -2.54 -9.53
CA SER A 238 11.39 -1.54 -9.72
C SER A 238 11.26 -0.35 -8.77
N VAL A 239 10.04 0.14 -8.51
CA VAL A 239 9.80 1.31 -7.64
C VAL A 239 10.29 1.02 -6.22
N HIS A 240 9.91 -0.11 -5.63
CA HIS A 240 10.36 -0.43 -4.28
C HIS A 240 11.84 -0.82 -4.23
N THR A 241 12.37 -1.35 -5.33
CA THR A 241 13.83 -1.53 -5.51
C THR A 241 14.56 -0.19 -5.52
N ILE A 242 14.03 0.83 -6.21
CA ILE A 242 14.61 2.17 -6.24
C ILE A 242 14.60 2.80 -4.85
N VAL A 243 13.50 2.70 -4.12
CA VAL A 243 13.41 3.15 -2.72
C VAL A 243 14.45 2.41 -1.85
N SER A 244 14.69 1.12 -2.09
CA SER A 244 15.73 0.38 -1.36
C SER A 244 17.15 0.85 -1.71
N PHE A 245 17.38 1.37 -2.92
CA PHE A 245 18.67 1.89 -3.35
C PHE A 245 19.06 3.18 -2.63
N ASP A 246 18.12 3.93 -2.08
CA ASP A 246 18.40 5.07 -1.19
C ASP A 246 19.28 4.64 0.00
N PHE A 247 19.13 3.40 0.45
CA PHE A 247 19.96 2.80 1.50
C PHE A 247 21.11 1.99 0.90
N ALA A 248 20.83 1.04 0.01
CA ALA A 248 21.77 0.02 -0.44
C ALA A 248 23.00 0.57 -1.19
N VAL A 249 22.86 1.72 -1.86
CA VAL A 249 23.95 2.35 -2.61
C VAL A 249 24.84 3.21 -1.70
N SER A 250 24.41 3.49 -0.46
CA SER A 250 25.24 4.14 0.55
C SER A 250 26.42 3.26 0.94
N ILE A 251 27.44 3.86 1.52
CA ILE A 251 28.62 3.15 2.06
C ILE A 251 28.46 2.76 3.53
N LEU A 252 27.34 3.13 4.17
CA LEU A 252 27.12 2.94 5.60
C LEU A 252 26.97 1.45 5.96
N PRO A 253 27.59 1.01 7.07
CA PRO A 253 27.45 -0.37 7.51
C PRO A 253 26.00 -0.66 7.90
N GLY A 254 25.52 -1.85 7.58
CA GLY A 254 24.12 -2.24 7.75
C GLY A 254 23.13 -1.62 6.75
N TRP A 255 23.58 -0.71 5.88
CA TRP A 255 22.84 -0.25 4.69
C TRP A 255 23.45 -0.77 3.40
N HIS A 256 24.78 -0.81 3.30
CA HIS A 256 25.49 -1.26 2.11
C HIS A 256 25.37 -2.79 1.92
N THR A 257 24.24 -3.23 1.38
CA THR A 257 23.97 -4.65 1.14
C THR A 257 23.18 -4.88 -0.14
N THR A 258 23.44 -6.01 -0.77
CA THR A 258 22.86 -6.38 -2.07
C THR A 258 21.51 -7.09 -1.95
N ILE A 259 21.13 -7.52 -0.74
CA ILE A 259 19.86 -8.22 -0.51
C ILE A 259 18.67 -7.25 -0.37
N PHE A 260 18.93 -5.96 -0.11
CA PHE A 260 17.89 -4.95 0.13
C PHE A 260 16.82 -4.87 -0.96
N PRO A 261 17.13 -4.82 -2.27
CA PRO A 261 16.09 -4.73 -3.29
C PRO A 261 15.02 -5.83 -3.24
N PRO A 262 15.35 -7.14 -3.32
CA PRO A 262 14.32 -8.18 -3.22
C PRO A 262 13.69 -8.27 -1.82
N TYR A 263 14.45 -8.00 -0.76
CA TYR A 263 13.97 -8.02 0.62
C TYR A 263 12.93 -6.93 0.89
N PHE A 264 13.21 -5.69 0.49
CA PHE A 264 12.28 -4.58 0.63
C PHE A 264 11.00 -4.87 -0.14
N VAL A 265 11.10 -5.39 -1.37
CA VAL A 265 9.92 -5.78 -2.17
C VAL A 265 9.09 -6.83 -1.43
N ALA A 266 9.71 -7.86 -0.85
CA ALA A 266 8.99 -8.85 -0.05
C ALA A 266 8.29 -8.23 1.16
N GLY A 267 8.97 -7.29 1.86
CA GLY A 267 8.40 -6.53 2.97
C GLY A 267 7.22 -5.62 2.56
N ALA A 268 7.29 -5.01 1.37
CA ALA A 268 6.18 -4.21 0.82
C ALA A 268 4.94 -5.06 0.55
N ILE A 269 5.13 -6.27 -0.01
CA ILE A 269 4.03 -7.22 -0.20
C ILE A 269 3.47 -7.66 1.16
N PHE A 270 4.34 -7.98 2.11
CA PHE A 270 3.95 -8.43 3.44
C PHE A 270 3.11 -7.39 4.20
N SER A 271 3.60 -6.16 4.34
CA SER A 271 2.88 -5.03 4.96
C SER A 271 1.63 -4.64 4.18
N GLY A 272 1.71 -4.52 2.86
CA GLY A 272 0.57 -4.09 2.06
C GLY A 272 -0.59 -5.09 2.10
N PHE A 273 -0.33 -6.41 2.03
CA PHE A 273 -1.40 -7.40 2.20
C PHE A 273 -2.00 -7.37 3.61
N ALA A 274 -1.19 -7.12 4.64
CA ALA A 274 -1.69 -6.93 6.00
C ALA A 274 -2.61 -5.69 6.09
N MET A 275 -2.24 -4.57 5.45
CA MET A 275 -3.14 -3.42 5.36
C MET A 275 -4.44 -3.74 4.61
N VAL A 276 -4.38 -4.44 3.47
CA VAL A 276 -5.58 -4.87 2.73
C VAL A 276 -6.48 -5.75 3.61
N VAL A 277 -5.94 -6.73 4.34
CA VAL A 277 -6.73 -7.56 5.26
C VAL A 277 -7.46 -6.69 6.30
N THR A 278 -6.76 -5.72 6.90
CA THR A 278 -7.34 -4.80 7.89
C THR A 278 -8.53 -4.03 7.31
N LEU A 279 -8.35 -3.44 6.13
CA LEU A 279 -9.40 -2.67 5.45
C LEU A 279 -10.56 -3.56 4.99
N MET A 280 -10.27 -4.73 4.42
CA MET A 280 -11.29 -5.63 3.85
C MET A 280 -12.12 -6.30 4.93
N VAL A 281 -11.54 -6.64 6.09
CA VAL A 281 -12.31 -7.16 7.23
C VAL A 281 -13.32 -6.11 7.71
N ILE A 282 -12.91 -4.85 7.85
CA ILE A 282 -13.80 -3.76 8.26
C ILE A 282 -14.87 -3.51 7.18
N ALA A 283 -14.46 -3.35 5.92
CA ALA A 283 -15.39 -3.08 4.81
C ALA A 283 -16.43 -4.19 4.65
N ARG A 284 -16.01 -5.45 4.80
CA ARG A 284 -16.87 -6.63 4.75
C ARG A 284 -17.99 -6.58 5.79
N GLU A 285 -17.67 -6.21 7.03
CA GLU A 285 -18.65 -6.16 8.12
C GLU A 285 -19.52 -4.89 8.05
N VAL A 286 -18.92 -3.72 7.80
CA VAL A 286 -19.63 -2.43 7.79
C VAL A 286 -20.58 -2.30 6.59
N PHE A 287 -20.16 -2.73 5.40
CA PHE A 287 -20.99 -2.67 4.19
C PHE A 287 -21.78 -3.95 3.93
N ASN A 288 -21.71 -4.94 4.82
CA ASN A 288 -22.35 -6.25 4.69
C ASN A 288 -22.04 -6.96 3.35
N LEU A 289 -20.76 -6.91 2.92
CA LEU A 289 -20.28 -7.50 1.66
C LEU A 289 -19.76 -8.93 1.84
N LYS A 290 -20.32 -9.67 2.81
CA LYS A 290 -19.86 -11.01 3.22
C LYS A 290 -19.93 -12.06 2.11
N ASP A 291 -20.88 -11.87 1.19
CA ASP A 291 -21.10 -12.76 0.05
C ASP A 291 -20.14 -12.56 -1.11
N TYR A 292 -19.45 -11.41 -1.14
CA TYR A 292 -18.49 -11.04 -2.19
C TYR A 292 -17.04 -11.14 -1.69
N ILE A 293 -16.80 -10.70 -0.44
CA ILE A 293 -15.53 -10.86 0.26
C ILE A 293 -15.63 -12.12 1.13
N THR A 294 -15.52 -13.27 0.49
CA THR A 294 -15.66 -14.57 1.17
C THR A 294 -14.42 -14.93 2.00
N MET A 295 -14.54 -15.93 2.86
CA MET A 295 -13.40 -16.43 3.65
C MET A 295 -12.23 -16.91 2.77
N LYS A 296 -12.51 -17.37 1.55
CA LYS A 296 -11.48 -17.79 0.60
C LYS A 296 -10.54 -16.64 0.22
N HIS A 297 -11.09 -15.44 0.01
CA HIS A 297 -10.32 -14.23 -0.30
C HIS A 297 -9.35 -13.92 0.85
N LEU A 298 -9.88 -13.88 2.09
CA LEU A 298 -9.10 -13.57 3.27
C LEU A 298 -8.05 -14.65 3.58
N GLU A 299 -8.39 -15.93 3.43
CA GLU A 299 -7.46 -17.04 3.64
C GLU A 299 -6.30 -16.99 2.62
N ASN A 300 -6.60 -16.70 1.36
CA ASN A 300 -5.57 -16.56 0.32
C ASN A 300 -4.62 -15.40 0.61
N MET A 301 -5.14 -14.25 1.06
CA MET A 301 -4.30 -13.13 1.51
C MET A 301 -3.40 -13.53 2.67
N ASN A 302 -3.93 -14.24 3.67
CA ASN A 302 -3.13 -14.71 4.81
C ASN A 302 -2.03 -15.69 4.39
N LYS A 303 -2.23 -16.50 3.34
CA LYS A 303 -1.17 -17.35 2.77
C LYS A 303 -0.06 -16.51 2.12
N VAL A 304 -0.40 -15.45 1.40
CA VAL A 304 0.58 -14.53 0.82
C VAL A 304 1.39 -13.84 1.93
N ILE A 305 0.72 -13.36 3.00
CA ILE A 305 1.36 -12.78 4.19
C ILE A 305 2.32 -13.79 4.83
N MET A 306 1.89 -15.04 5.00
CA MET A 306 2.73 -16.09 5.56
C MET A 306 3.99 -16.35 4.73
N VAL A 307 3.85 -16.50 3.40
CA VAL A 307 4.99 -16.76 2.50
C VAL A 307 5.97 -15.59 2.48
N THR A 308 5.46 -14.36 2.38
CA THR A 308 6.32 -13.16 2.35
C THR A 308 6.98 -12.89 3.70
N GLY A 309 6.29 -13.15 4.83
CA GLY A 309 6.90 -13.11 6.16
C GLY A 309 8.03 -14.10 6.34
N LEU A 310 7.95 -15.30 5.73
CA LEU A 310 9.06 -16.26 5.72
C LEU A 310 10.26 -15.75 4.91
N ILE A 311 10.02 -15.11 3.76
CA ILE A 311 11.09 -14.50 2.95
C ILE A 311 11.78 -13.38 3.73
N VAL A 312 11.01 -12.52 4.41
CA VAL A 312 11.54 -11.46 5.27
C VAL A 312 12.35 -12.04 6.44
N GLY A 313 11.83 -13.05 7.14
CA GLY A 313 12.56 -13.70 8.23
C GLY A 313 13.85 -14.40 7.78
N LEU A 314 13.85 -14.97 6.56
CA LEU A 314 15.06 -15.50 5.94
C LEU A 314 16.07 -14.38 5.67
N ALA A 315 15.62 -13.25 5.11
CA ALA A 315 16.49 -12.10 4.83
C ALA A 315 17.16 -11.58 6.11
N TYR A 316 16.41 -11.38 7.21
CA TYR A 316 17.01 -11.02 8.50
C TYR A 316 18.08 -12.01 8.96
N SER A 317 17.80 -13.30 8.85
CA SER A 317 18.76 -14.35 9.22
C SER A 317 20.01 -14.31 8.35
N THR A 318 19.85 -14.06 7.05
CA THR A 318 20.95 -13.90 6.10
C THR A 318 21.78 -12.66 6.42
N GLU A 319 21.18 -11.54 6.81
CA GLU A 319 21.92 -10.34 7.19
C GLU A 319 22.79 -10.56 8.43
N PHE A 320 22.26 -11.16 9.49
CA PHE A 320 23.05 -11.52 10.67
C PHE A 320 24.18 -12.50 10.33
N PHE A 321 23.88 -13.50 9.49
CA PHE A 321 24.89 -14.43 9.02
C PHE A 321 25.99 -13.73 8.23
N MET A 322 25.64 -12.84 7.30
CA MET A 322 26.60 -12.12 6.46
C MET A 322 27.41 -11.10 7.27
N ALA A 323 26.81 -10.44 8.27
CA ALA A 323 27.54 -9.56 9.19
C ALA A 323 28.66 -10.33 9.91
N TRP A 324 28.34 -11.51 10.43
CA TRP A 324 29.33 -12.40 11.04
C TRP A 324 30.34 -12.96 10.02
N TYR A 325 29.87 -13.43 8.87
CA TYR A 325 30.70 -14.07 7.84
C TYR A 325 31.67 -13.09 7.15
N SER A 326 31.29 -11.81 7.02
CA SER A 326 32.10 -10.78 6.36
C SER A 326 33.44 -10.51 7.05
N GLY A 327 33.53 -10.76 8.36
CA GLY A 327 34.69 -10.40 9.18
C GLY A 327 34.94 -8.90 9.32
N ASN A 328 34.02 -8.03 8.83
CA ASN A 328 34.14 -6.59 8.96
C ASN A 328 33.67 -6.14 10.36
N GLU A 329 34.56 -5.49 11.11
CA GLU A 329 34.29 -5.03 12.47
C GLU A 329 33.11 -4.05 12.55
N TYR A 330 32.94 -3.16 11.56
CA TYR A 330 31.86 -2.17 11.55
C TYR A 330 30.49 -2.82 11.27
N GLU A 331 30.43 -3.79 10.35
CA GLU A 331 29.21 -4.56 10.08
C GLU A 331 28.83 -5.42 11.29
N GLY A 332 29.81 -6.14 11.86
CA GLY A 332 29.61 -6.93 13.08
C GLY A 332 29.10 -6.08 14.25
N PHE A 333 29.73 -4.93 14.50
CA PHE A 333 29.28 -3.96 15.49
C PHE A 333 27.85 -3.49 15.22
N THR A 334 27.54 -3.12 13.99
CA THR A 334 26.22 -2.59 13.60
C THR A 334 25.09 -3.57 13.93
N PHE A 335 25.24 -4.84 13.57
CA PHE A 335 24.21 -5.85 13.84
C PHE A 335 24.12 -6.24 15.33
N VAL A 336 25.24 -6.25 16.06
CA VAL A 336 25.22 -6.41 17.52
C VAL A 336 24.52 -5.22 18.18
N ASN A 337 24.79 -4.00 17.73
CA ASN A 337 24.19 -2.77 18.24
C ASN A 337 22.67 -2.72 17.92
N ARG A 338 22.23 -3.25 16.78
CA ARG A 338 20.79 -3.42 16.49
C ARG A 338 20.10 -4.30 17.54
N ALA A 339 20.73 -5.39 17.98
CA ALA A 339 20.12 -6.35 18.90
C ALA A 339 20.27 -5.96 20.39
N PHE A 340 21.45 -5.48 20.79
CA PHE A 340 21.83 -5.26 22.20
C PHE A 340 22.14 -3.80 22.54
N GLY A 341 22.10 -2.90 21.55
CA GLY A 341 22.34 -1.47 21.75
C GLY A 341 21.11 -0.70 22.23
N PRO A 342 21.17 0.65 22.21
CA PRO A 342 20.10 1.52 22.71
C PRO A 342 18.74 1.31 22.03
N TYR A 343 18.72 0.87 20.76
CA TYR A 343 17.51 0.56 20.00
C TYR A 343 17.16 -0.93 19.94
N GLY A 344 17.78 -1.77 20.79
CA GLY A 344 17.51 -3.21 20.85
C GLY A 344 16.03 -3.54 21.04
N TRP A 345 15.32 -2.74 21.83
CA TRP A 345 13.87 -2.86 22.02
C TRP A 345 13.08 -2.78 20.71
N ALA A 346 13.47 -1.88 19.80
CA ALA A 346 12.81 -1.71 18.50
C ALA A 346 13.09 -2.91 17.58
N TYR A 347 14.32 -3.43 17.61
CA TYR A 347 14.68 -4.64 16.89
C TYR A 347 13.90 -5.86 17.39
N PHE A 348 13.74 -6.04 18.71
CA PHE A 348 12.95 -7.15 19.25
C PHE A 348 11.47 -7.05 18.89
N ILE A 349 10.89 -5.84 18.88
CA ILE A 349 9.51 -5.62 18.41
C ILE A 349 9.41 -5.99 16.94
N MET A 350 10.27 -5.42 16.09
CA MET A 350 10.34 -5.72 14.65
C MET A 350 10.40 -7.23 14.40
N PHE A 351 11.42 -7.90 14.96
CA PHE A 351 11.67 -9.32 14.73
C PHE A 351 10.50 -10.18 15.23
N SER A 352 9.99 -9.90 16.43
CA SER A 352 8.89 -10.68 17.00
C SER A 352 7.59 -10.53 16.20
N CYS A 353 7.27 -9.29 15.80
CA CYS A 353 6.09 -9.01 15.00
C CYS A 353 6.22 -9.61 13.60
N ASN A 354 7.34 -9.45 12.91
CA ASN A 354 7.46 -9.87 11.51
C ASN A 354 7.73 -11.36 11.35
N VAL A 355 8.51 -11.97 12.25
CA VAL A 355 8.90 -13.38 12.13
C VAL A 355 7.90 -14.31 12.80
N PHE A 356 7.44 -14.00 14.02
CA PHE A 356 6.57 -14.92 14.77
C PHE A 356 5.09 -14.75 14.46
N SER A 357 4.58 -13.51 14.33
CA SER A 357 3.15 -13.28 14.13
C SER A 357 2.56 -13.96 12.88
N PRO A 358 3.21 -13.99 11.68
CA PRO A 358 2.61 -14.65 10.53
C PRO A 358 2.63 -16.18 10.62
N GLN A 359 3.43 -16.78 11.53
CA GLN A 359 3.48 -18.24 11.69
C GLN A 359 2.15 -18.81 12.22
N VAL A 360 1.32 -17.99 12.86
CA VAL A 360 -0.03 -18.39 13.28
C VAL A 360 -0.89 -18.84 12.09
N PHE A 361 -0.58 -18.38 10.88
CA PHE A 361 -1.30 -18.76 9.67
C PHE A 361 -0.97 -20.15 9.13
N TRP A 362 -0.01 -20.89 9.71
CA TRP A 362 0.15 -22.32 9.42
C TRP A 362 -1.09 -23.12 9.81
N TRP A 363 -1.69 -22.79 10.95
CA TRP A 363 -2.89 -23.45 11.44
C TRP A 363 -4.14 -22.93 10.72
N LYS A 364 -4.76 -23.78 9.89
CA LYS A 364 -5.98 -23.44 9.13
C LYS A 364 -7.07 -22.82 10.01
N LYS A 365 -7.28 -23.34 11.23
CA LYS A 365 -8.26 -22.82 12.20
C LYS A 365 -8.05 -21.35 12.56
N LEU A 366 -6.79 -20.91 12.66
CA LEU A 366 -6.42 -19.53 12.97
C LEU A 366 -6.42 -18.67 11.70
N ARG A 367 -5.96 -19.23 10.58
CA ARG A 367 -5.92 -18.56 9.27
C ARG A 367 -7.30 -18.19 8.73
N THR A 368 -8.35 -18.94 9.09
CA THR A 368 -9.74 -18.67 8.68
C THR A 368 -10.58 -18.02 9.79
N ASN A 369 -9.95 -17.40 10.80
CA ASN A 369 -10.62 -16.72 11.90
C ASN A 369 -10.47 -15.19 11.75
N ILE A 370 -11.60 -14.48 11.64
CA ILE A 370 -11.64 -13.03 11.34
C ILE A 370 -10.94 -12.19 12.42
N PRO A 371 -11.27 -12.33 13.72
CA PRO A 371 -10.53 -11.66 14.79
C PRO A 371 -9.02 -11.89 14.74
N VAL A 372 -8.59 -13.14 14.52
CA VAL A 372 -7.15 -13.48 14.50
C VAL A 372 -6.45 -12.78 13.34
N MET A 373 -6.98 -12.88 12.11
CA MET A 373 -6.33 -12.24 10.96
C MET A 373 -6.30 -10.71 11.08
N PHE A 374 -7.32 -10.10 11.68
CA PHE A 374 -7.36 -8.65 11.92
C PHE A 374 -6.31 -8.19 12.94
N ILE A 375 -6.15 -8.92 14.04
CA ILE A 375 -5.13 -8.60 15.05
C ILE A 375 -3.73 -8.79 14.47
N ILE A 376 -3.50 -9.91 13.77
CA ILE A 376 -2.20 -10.22 13.18
C ILE A 376 -1.84 -9.23 12.08
N SER A 377 -2.80 -8.79 11.27
CA SER A 377 -2.53 -7.80 10.23
C SER A 377 -2.09 -6.45 10.79
N ILE A 378 -2.64 -6.03 11.93
CA ILE A 378 -2.17 -4.83 12.64
C ILE A 378 -0.76 -5.04 13.20
N ILE A 379 -0.50 -6.19 13.83
CA ILE A 379 0.83 -6.52 14.39
C ILE A 379 1.90 -6.54 13.30
N VAL A 380 1.59 -7.11 12.13
CA VAL A 380 2.49 -7.11 10.96
C VAL A 380 2.81 -5.68 10.52
N ASN A 381 1.81 -4.81 10.39
CA ASN A 381 2.05 -3.42 10.00
C ASN A 381 2.90 -2.65 11.03
N ILE A 382 2.68 -2.90 12.33
CA ILE A 382 3.53 -2.33 13.40
C ILE A 382 4.97 -2.82 13.24
N GLY A 383 5.19 -4.13 13.07
CA GLY A 383 6.51 -4.71 12.88
C GLY A 383 7.21 -4.17 11.63
N MET A 384 6.48 -3.97 10.53
CA MET A 384 7.02 -3.42 9.28
C MET A 384 7.34 -1.93 9.36
N TRP A 385 6.62 -1.15 10.18
CA TRP A 385 7.04 0.21 10.49
C TRP A 385 8.34 0.20 11.30
N PHE A 386 8.43 -0.67 12.32
CA PHE A 386 9.65 -0.84 13.12
C PHE A 386 10.83 -1.37 12.31
N GLU A 387 10.59 -2.14 11.24
CA GLU A 387 11.63 -2.56 10.31
C GLU A 387 12.32 -1.36 9.66
N ARG A 388 11.53 -0.43 9.10
CA ARG A 388 12.09 0.79 8.50
C ARG A 388 12.72 1.68 9.57
N TYR A 389 12.12 1.75 10.75
CA TYR A 389 12.69 2.47 11.89
C TYR A 389 14.08 1.93 12.28
N VAL A 390 14.24 0.62 12.46
CA VAL A 390 15.52 0.00 12.83
C VAL A 390 16.58 0.25 11.77
N ILE A 391 16.24 0.13 10.48
CA ILE A 391 17.16 0.42 9.37
C ILE A 391 17.61 1.89 9.45
N VAL A 392 16.69 2.85 9.55
CA VAL A 392 17.02 4.28 9.59
C VAL A 392 17.82 4.64 10.84
N MET A 393 17.38 4.21 12.02
CA MET A 393 18.03 4.52 13.31
C MET A 393 19.40 3.87 13.47
N THR A 394 19.76 2.90 12.62
CA THR A 394 21.12 2.33 12.62
C THR A 394 22.18 3.42 12.43
N THR A 395 21.85 4.52 11.73
CA THR A 395 22.73 5.67 11.50
C THR A 395 23.12 6.46 12.74
N HIS A 396 22.51 6.19 13.91
CA HIS A 396 22.89 6.83 15.18
C HIS A 396 24.34 6.52 15.59
N ALA A 397 24.89 5.39 15.11
CA ALA A 397 26.24 4.95 15.39
C ALA A 397 26.84 4.29 14.14
N ASP A 398 27.66 5.06 13.42
CA ASP A 398 28.33 4.65 12.18
C ASP A 398 29.85 4.47 12.40
N PHE A 399 30.67 4.86 11.42
CA PHE A 399 32.12 4.66 11.43
C PHE A 399 32.85 5.39 12.57
N LEU A 400 32.44 6.61 12.93
CA LEU A 400 33.20 7.48 13.83
C LEU A 400 32.48 7.62 15.18
N PRO A 401 33.05 7.16 16.30
CA PRO A 401 32.43 7.31 17.62
C PRO A 401 32.12 8.77 18.02
N SER A 402 32.87 9.73 17.47
CA SER A 402 32.65 11.16 17.72
C SER A 402 31.38 11.72 17.08
N SER A 403 30.85 11.06 16.04
CA SER A 403 29.58 11.43 15.40
C SER A 403 28.40 10.65 15.97
N TRP A 404 28.56 9.82 16.99
CA TRP A 404 27.44 9.07 17.52
C TRP A 404 26.50 9.98 18.32
N ASP A 405 25.21 9.91 18.02
CA ASP A 405 24.19 10.68 18.72
C ASP A 405 22.82 9.97 18.65
N MET A 406 22.01 10.16 19.68
CA MET A 406 20.71 9.50 19.81
C MET A 406 19.61 10.33 19.15
N TYR A 407 18.81 9.68 18.30
CA TYR A 407 17.55 10.23 17.81
C TYR A 407 16.45 10.07 18.87
N ILE A 408 15.97 11.20 19.38
CA ILE A 408 14.86 11.24 20.33
C ILE A 408 13.67 11.90 19.62
N PRO A 409 12.64 11.13 19.20
CA PRO A 409 11.50 11.69 18.50
C PRO A 409 10.76 12.69 19.39
N THR A 410 10.41 13.83 18.79
CA THR A 410 9.61 14.87 19.42
C THR A 410 8.12 14.54 19.31
N VAL A 411 7.28 15.34 19.98
CA VAL A 411 5.83 15.25 19.83
C VAL A 411 5.41 15.45 18.36
N TYR A 412 6.10 16.31 17.61
CA TYR A 412 5.80 16.57 16.20
C TYR A 412 6.07 15.35 15.32
N ASP A 413 7.13 14.59 15.58
CA ASP A 413 7.40 13.33 14.86
C ASP A 413 6.23 12.34 14.99
N PHE A 414 5.71 12.15 16.21
CA PHE A 414 4.56 11.29 16.46
C PHE A 414 3.26 11.84 15.87
N MET A 415 3.04 13.15 15.97
CA MET A 415 1.85 13.77 15.39
C MET A 415 1.83 13.64 13.87
N MET A 416 2.96 13.80 13.19
CA MET A 416 3.07 13.59 11.75
C MET A 416 2.86 12.12 11.38
N LEU A 417 3.41 11.17 12.14
CA LEU A 417 3.10 9.75 11.96
C LEU A 417 1.58 9.49 12.02
N ILE A 418 0.89 9.99 13.05
CA ILE A 418 -0.57 9.86 13.19
C ILE A 418 -1.30 10.60 12.05
N GLY A 419 -0.79 11.77 11.68
CA GLY A 419 -1.28 12.62 10.60
C GLY A 419 -1.34 11.91 9.26
N THR A 420 -0.31 11.13 8.93
CA THR A 420 -0.29 10.32 7.70
C THR A 420 -1.44 9.31 7.64
N PHE A 421 -1.81 8.66 8.75
CA PHE A 421 -3.00 7.81 8.81
C PHE A 421 -4.28 8.63 8.64
N GLY A 422 -4.33 9.86 9.17
CA GLY A 422 -5.41 10.80 8.92
C GLY A 422 -5.63 11.05 7.43
N ILE A 423 -4.58 11.44 6.70
CA ILE A 423 -4.64 11.67 5.25
C ILE A 423 -5.16 10.43 4.53
N PHE A 424 -4.55 9.28 4.80
CA PHE A 424 -4.90 8.01 4.17
C PHE A 424 -6.37 7.63 4.40
N PHE A 425 -6.82 7.61 5.66
CA PHE A 425 -8.20 7.21 5.99
C PHE A 425 -9.24 8.23 5.54
N THR A 426 -8.91 9.52 5.51
CA THR A 426 -9.80 10.56 4.96
C THR A 426 -10.07 10.30 3.49
N LEU A 427 -9.02 10.07 2.69
CA LEU A 427 -9.16 9.77 1.27
C LEU A 427 -9.86 8.42 1.03
N PHE A 428 -9.51 7.40 1.82
CA PHE A 428 -10.12 6.07 1.70
C PHE A 428 -11.62 6.07 2.05
N LEU A 429 -12.04 6.77 3.12
CA LEU A 429 -13.45 6.87 3.50
C LEU A 429 -14.27 7.68 2.48
N LEU A 430 -13.68 8.72 1.87
CA LEU A 430 -14.29 9.44 0.75
C LEU A 430 -14.47 8.51 -0.45
N PHE A 431 -13.46 7.72 -0.80
CA PHE A 431 -13.54 6.72 -1.85
C PHE A 431 -14.68 5.73 -1.63
N CYS A 432 -14.76 5.11 -0.44
CA CYS A 432 -15.83 4.15 -0.12
C CYS A 432 -17.24 4.72 -0.27
N ARG A 433 -17.39 6.05 -0.29
CA ARG A 433 -18.67 6.74 -0.42
C ARG A 433 -18.97 7.19 -1.85
N ILE A 434 -17.95 7.60 -2.59
CA ILE A 434 -18.10 8.19 -3.93
C ILE A 434 -18.07 7.11 -5.02
N MET A 435 -17.32 6.03 -4.79
CA MET A 435 -17.07 4.96 -5.75
C MET A 435 -17.33 3.58 -5.13
N PRO A 436 -17.65 2.55 -5.93
CA PRO A 436 -17.86 1.21 -5.43
C PRO A 436 -16.54 0.58 -4.95
N VAL A 437 -16.60 -0.06 -3.77
CA VAL A 437 -15.44 -0.72 -3.12
C VAL A 437 -15.04 -2.02 -3.83
N ILE A 438 -15.96 -2.63 -4.56
CA ILE A 438 -15.77 -3.87 -5.33
C ILE A 438 -16.07 -3.58 -6.81
N ALA A 439 -15.29 -4.17 -7.72
CA ALA A 439 -15.52 -4.05 -9.16
C ALA A 439 -16.80 -4.82 -9.57
N VAL A 440 -17.88 -4.08 -9.86
CA VAL A 440 -19.19 -4.65 -10.21
C VAL A 440 -19.10 -5.41 -11.53
N ALA A 441 -18.38 -4.85 -12.50
CA ALA A 441 -18.15 -5.48 -13.79
C ALA A 441 -17.44 -6.84 -13.66
N GLU A 442 -16.36 -6.91 -12.89
CA GLU A 442 -15.54 -8.11 -12.79
C GLU A 442 -16.17 -9.19 -11.91
N ILE A 443 -16.92 -8.83 -10.86
CA ILE A 443 -17.63 -9.84 -10.07
C ILE A 443 -18.63 -10.61 -10.93
N LYS A 444 -19.32 -9.93 -11.84
CA LYS A 444 -20.33 -10.57 -12.71
C LYS A 444 -19.72 -11.63 -13.63
N THR A 445 -18.44 -11.52 -14.01
CA THR A 445 -17.79 -12.50 -14.90
C THR A 445 -17.36 -13.77 -14.18
N VAL A 446 -17.12 -13.71 -12.87
CA VAL A 446 -16.73 -14.87 -12.04
C VAL A 446 -17.91 -15.57 -11.37
N MET A 447 -19.13 -15.06 -11.56
CA MET A 447 -20.34 -15.72 -11.07
C MET A 447 -20.60 -17.04 -11.82
N PRO A 448 -21.14 -18.07 -11.13
CA PRO A 448 -21.62 -19.27 -11.80
C PRO A 448 -22.68 -18.87 -12.83
N HIS A 449 -22.44 -19.19 -14.11
CA HIS A 449 -23.47 -19.03 -15.12
C HIS A 449 -24.60 -19.99 -14.75
N LYS A 450 -25.82 -19.48 -14.55
CA LYS A 450 -27.00 -20.34 -14.51
C LYS A 450 -27.17 -20.90 -15.91
N ASP A 451 -26.68 -22.12 -16.13
CA ASP A 451 -27.03 -22.92 -17.29
C ASP A 451 -28.57 -23.02 -17.32
N GLY A 452 -29.23 -22.28 -18.21
CA GLY A 452 -30.70 -22.29 -18.32
C GLY A 452 -31.42 -21.02 -18.79
N GLY A 453 -30.72 -19.92 -19.09
CA GLY A 453 -31.33 -18.74 -19.72
C GLY A 453 -30.92 -18.63 -21.20
N HIS A 454 -31.64 -19.31 -22.10
CA HIS A 454 -31.55 -19.01 -23.52
C HIS A 454 -32.12 -17.60 -23.79
N HIS A 455 -31.37 -16.84 -24.58
CA HIS A 455 -31.66 -15.57 -25.27
C HIS A 455 -31.26 -14.27 -24.58
#